data_AF-A0A7W0I7U8-F1
#
_entry.id   AF-A0A7W0I7U8-F1
#
_cell.length_a   1.000
_cell.length_b   1.000
_cell.length_c   1.000
_cell.angle_alpha   90.00
_cell.angle_beta   90.00
_cell.angle_gamma   90.00
#
_symmetry.space_group_name_H-M   'P 1'
#
loop_
_entity.id
_entity.type
_entity.pdbx_description
1 polymer ?
#
loop_
_entity_poly.entity_id
_entity_poly.type
_entity_poly.pdbx_seq_one_letter_code
_entity_poly.pdbx_strand_id
1 'polypeptide(L)'
;MAAEWQTAVAEARGAIGFTGEVVPRTVDGIGAALRLDHRADFYTELGALADSGAFEAFLNHWWTQALADSAPEGDAREQAINFADVAVSLYARAAGGPTSTQAEINALVTGAEAS
;
A
#
# COMPACT_ATOMS: atom_id res chain seq x y z
N MET A 1 5.41 -9.81 10.47
CA MET A 1 5.35 -8.88 9.31
C MET A 1 5.01 -9.57 7.98
N ALA A 2 5.82 -10.52 7.49
CA ALA A 2 5.61 -11.11 6.17
C ALA A 2 4.35 -11.99 6.08
N ALA A 3 4.00 -12.72 7.14
CA ALA A 3 2.81 -13.57 7.16
C ALA A 3 1.51 -12.73 7.14
N GLU A 4 1.49 -11.66 7.93
CA GLU A 4 0.40 -10.70 8.04
C GLU A 4 0.18 -9.96 6.72
N TRP A 5 1.26 -9.61 6.02
CA TRP A 5 1.18 -9.08 4.66
C TRP A 5 0.54 -10.08 3.69
N GLN A 6 0.99 -11.33 3.67
CA GLN A 6 0.41 -12.35 2.77
C GLN A 6 -1.07 -12.62 3.08
N THR A 7 -1.46 -12.63 4.35
CA THR A 7 -2.87 -12.74 4.76
C THR A 7 -3.68 -11.53 4.28
N ALA A 8 -3.20 -10.31 4.46
CA ALA A 8 -3.88 -9.09 4.02
C ALA A 8 -4.07 -9.06 2.50
N VAL A 9 -3.06 -9.46 1.73
CA VAL A 9 -3.12 -9.58 0.26
C VAL A 9 -4.17 -10.61 -0.17
N ALA A 10 -4.20 -11.77 0.47
CA ALA A 10 -5.17 -12.82 0.16
C ALA A 10 -6.61 -12.39 0.48
N GLU A 11 -6.82 -11.74 1.63
CA GLU A 11 -8.12 -11.23 2.05
C GLU A 11 -8.61 -10.11 1.12
N ALA A 12 -7.76 -9.14 0.79
CA ALA A 12 -8.08 -8.09 -0.17
C ALA A 12 -8.49 -8.67 -1.53
N ARG A 13 -7.75 -9.68 -2.01
CA ARG A 13 -8.04 -10.33 -3.29
C ARG A 13 -9.42 -10.99 -3.30
N GLY A 14 -9.79 -11.67 -2.21
CA GLY A 14 -11.11 -12.27 -2.04
C GLY A 14 -12.23 -11.24 -1.92
N ALA A 15 -12.00 -10.14 -1.20
CA ALA A 15 -13.00 -9.12 -0.94
C ALA A 15 -13.42 -8.33 -2.19
N ILE A 16 -12.46 -8.00 -3.06
CA ILE A 16 -12.72 -7.16 -4.24
C ILE A 16 -12.64 -7.91 -5.58
N GLY A 17 -12.38 -9.22 -5.56
CA GLY A 17 -12.33 -10.05 -6.77
C GLY A 17 -11.17 -9.70 -7.72
N PHE A 18 -10.00 -9.29 -7.18
CA PHE A 18 -8.85 -8.94 -8.00
C PHE A 18 -8.25 -10.16 -8.70
N THR A 19 -8.17 -10.12 -10.03
CA THR A 19 -7.66 -11.23 -10.86
C THR A 19 -6.29 -10.96 -11.48
N GLY A 20 -5.77 -9.75 -11.36
CA GLY A 20 -4.47 -9.37 -11.89
C GLY A 20 -3.28 -10.10 -11.26
N GLU A 21 -2.11 -9.91 -11.88
CA GLU A 21 -0.84 -10.35 -11.32
C GLU A 21 -0.49 -9.50 -10.08
N VAL A 22 0.00 -10.15 -9.03
CA VAL A 22 0.40 -9.48 -7.79
C VAL A 22 1.89 -9.26 -7.83
N VAL A 23 2.31 -8.00 -7.90
CA VAL A 23 3.72 -7.61 -7.83
C VAL A 23 4.32 -8.06 -6.49
N PRO A 24 5.52 -8.66 -6.44
CA PRO A 24 6.20 -8.91 -5.18
C PRO A 24 6.50 -7.60 -4.44
N ARG A 25 6.08 -7.48 -3.18
CA ARG A 25 6.36 -6.29 -2.32
C ARG A 25 7.80 -6.33 -1.80
N THR A 26 8.75 -6.21 -2.72
CA THR A 26 10.20 -6.10 -2.47
C THR A 26 10.75 -4.98 -3.34
N VAL A 27 11.91 -4.41 -2.98
CA VAL A 27 12.55 -3.34 -3.77
C VAL A 27 12.75 -3.77 -5.22
N ASP A 28 13.22 -5.00 -5.44
CA ASP A 28 13.48 -5.56 -6.76
C ASP A 28 12.17 -5.80 -7.56
N GLY A 29 11.17 -6.41 -6.92
CA GLY A 29 9.89 -6.70 -7.55
C GLY A 29 9.13 -5.43 -7.96
N ILE A 30 9.12 -4.43 -7.08
CA ILE A 30 8.54 -3.11 -7.35
C ILE A 30 9.31 -2.41 -8.46
N GLY A 31 10.65 -2.31 -8.35
CA GLY A 31 11.47 -1.64 -9.36
C GLY A 31 11.37 -2.28 -10.76
N ALA A 32 11.17 -3.59 -10.84
CA ALA A 32 10.97 -4.31 -12.09
C ALA A 32 9.59 -4.04 -12.74
N ALA A 33 8.56 -3.86 -11.93
CA ALA A 33 7.17 -3.65 -12.35
C ALA A 33 6.85 -2.19 -12.70
N LEU A 34 7.58 -1.21 -12.14
CA LEU A 34 7.38 0.20 -12.44
C LEU A 34 7.66 0.54 -13.90
N ARG A 35 6.86 1.47 -14.44
CA ARG A 35 7.14 2.14 -15.73
C ARG A 35 8.44 2.94 -15.63
N LEU A 36 9.10 3.12 -16.77
CA LEU A 36 10.45 3.70 -16.82
C LEU A 36 10.52 5.12 -16.25
N ASP A 37 9.47 5.91 -16.43
CA ASP A 37 9.31 7.27 -15.91
C ASP A 37 9.21 7.34 -14.38
N HIS A 38 8.69 6.29 -13.74
CA HIS A 38 8.58 6.22 -12.27
C HIS A 38 9.82 5.63 -11.57
N ARG A 39 10.66 4.87 -12.28
CA ARG A 39 11.82 4.20 -11.67
C ARG A 39 12.84 5.18 -11.10
N ALA A 40 13.05 6.32 -11.74
CA ALA A 40 14.02 7.31 -11.28
C ALA A 40 13.61 7.88 -9.91
N ASP A 41 12.33 8.19 -9.75
CA ASP A 41 11.77 8.71 -8.50
C ASP A 41 11.83 7.66 -7.39
N PHE A 42 11.46 6.41 -7.70
CA PHE A 42 11.54 5.28 -6.77
C PHE A 42 12.95 5.11 -6.17
N TYR A 43 13.98 5.08 -7.01
CA TYR A 43 15.36 4.91 -6.53
C TYR A 43 15.92 6.16 -5.85
N THR A 44 15.46 7.35 -6.24
CA THR A 44 15.81 8.61 -5.57
C THR A 44 15.27 8.63 -4.15
N GLU A 45 13.99 8.30 -3.97
CA GLU A 45 13.37 8.23 -2.65
C GLU A 45 14.00 7.13 -1.79
N LEU A 46 14.26 5.94 -2.36
CA LEU A 46 14.95 4.84 -1.68
C LEU A 46 16.31 5.29 -1.10
N GLY A 47 17.09 6.04 -1.88
CA GLY A 47 18.39 6.57 -1.45
C GLY A 47 18.31 7.63 -0.36
N ALA A 48 17.15 8.26 -0.19
CA ALA A 48 16.91 9.30 0.82
C ALA A 48 16.32 8.77 2.14
N LEU A 49 15.95 7.48 2.21
CA LEU A 49 15.35 6.90 3.42
C LEU A 49 16.37 6.78 4.55
N ALA A 50 16.07 7.45 5.67
CA ALA A 50 16.92 7.47 6.86
C ALA A 50 16.38 6.62 8.03
N ASP A 51 15.11 6.21 7.99
CA ASP A 51 14.43 5.49 9.08
C ASP A 51 13.67 4.26 8.57
N SER A 52 13.58 3.24 9.43
CA SER A 52 12.88 1.99 9.19
C SER A 52 11.36 2.13 9.14
N GLY A 53 10.76 3.08 9.88
CA GLY A 53 9.34 3.37 9.78
C GLY A 53 8.96 3.95 8.41
N ALA A 54 9.82 4.80 7.86
CA ALA A 54 9.66 5.38 6.53
C ALA A 54 9.77 4.31 5.42
N PHE A 55 10.54 3.23 5.65
CA PHE A 55 10.72 2.16 4.67
C PHE A 55 9.44 1.35 4.40
N GLU A 56 8.63 1.06 5.43
CA GLU A 56 7.36 0.35 5.22
C GLU A 56 6.32 1.21 4.48
N ALA A 57 6.25 2.51 4.80
CA ALA A 57 5.40 3.45 4.08
C ALA A 57 5.84 3.59 2.62
N PHE A 58 7.15 3.69 2.37
CA PHE A 58 7.75 3.67 1.05
C PHE A 58 7.35 2.42 0.26
N LEU A 59 7.48 1.22 0.83
CA LEU A 59 7.09 -0.03 0.17
C LEU A 59 5.59 -0.06 -0.14
N ASN A 60 4.72 0.43 0.75
CA ASN A 60 3.27 0.48 0.49
C ASN A 60 2.92 1.42 -0.67
N HIS A 61 3.51 2.62 -0.68
CA HIS A 61 3.28 3.61 -1.72
C HIS A 61 3.71 3.08 -3.09
N TRP A 62 4.95 2.61 -3.20
CA TRP A 62 5.51 2.19 -4.47
C TRP A 62 4.98 0.84 -4.96
N TRP A 63 4.56 -0.05 -4.06
CA TRP A 63 3.85 -1.26 -4.46
C TRP A 63 2.48 -0.97 -5.09
N THR A 64 1.76 0.03 -4.57
CA THR A 64 0.51 0.52 -5.17
C THR A 64 0.76 1.07 -6.56
N GLN A 65 1.81 1.89 -6.74
CA GLN A 65 2.18 2.42 -8.05
C GLN A 65 2.59 1.31 -9.02
N ALA A 66 3.37 0.31 -8.56
CA ALA A 66 3.80 -0.81 -9.40
C ALA A 66 2.63 -1.67 -9.89
N LEU A 67 1.61 -1.89 -9.05
CA LEU A 67 0.37 -2.57 -9.44
C LEU A 67 -0.40 -1.76 -10.48
N ALA A 68 -0.52 -0.44 -10.28
CA ALA A 68 -1.18 0.45 -11.23
C ALA A 68 -0.46 0.51 -12.58
N ASP A 69 0.87 0.47 -12.57
CA ASP A 69 1.73 0.48 -13.75
C ASP A 69 1.70 -0.84 -14.53
N SER A 70 1.51 -1.96 -13.83
CA SER A 70 1.43 -3.31 -14.42
C SER A 70 0.04 -3.64 -14.97
N ALA A 71 -0.98 -2.90 -14.55
CA ALA A 71 -2.35 -3.08 -15.01
C ALA A 71 -2.56 -2.44 -16.39
N PRO A 72 -3.43 -3.01 -17.24
CA PRO A 72 -3.99 -2.27 -18.37
C PRO A 72 -4.66 -0.97 -17.91
N GLU A 73 -4.67 0.04 -18.77
CA GLU A 73 -5.30 1.34 -18.49
C GLU A 73 -6.82 1.22 -18.21
N GLY A 74 -7.42 2.27 -17.62
CA GLY A 74 -8.85 2.32 -17.32
C GLY A 74 -9.24 1.49 -16.10
N ASP A 75 -10.36 0.77 -16.18
CA ASP A 75 -10.96 0.05 -15.05
C ASP A 75 -10.01 -0.96 -14.39
N ALA A 76 -9.11 -1.59 -15.16
CA ALA A 76 -8.15 -2.54 -14.62
C ALA A 76 -7.10 -1.85 -13.72
N ARG A 77 -6.67 -0.64 -14.09
CA ARG A 77 -5.78 0.20 -13.27
C ARG A 77 -6.48 0.66 -11.99
N GLU A 78 -7.74 1.07 -12.07
CA GLU A 78 -8.53 1.44 -10.90
C GLU A 78 -8.72 0.24 -9.95
N GLN A 79 -9.01 -0.94 -10.49
CA GLN A 79 -9.13 -2.17 -9.72
C GLN A 79 -7.81 -2.53 -9.02
N ALA A 80 -6.67 -2.35 -9.68
CA ALA A 80 -5.34 -2.58 -9.10
C ALA A 80 -5.02 -1.60 -7.95
N ILE A 81 -5.44 -0.34 -8.08
CA ILE A 81 -5.28 0.65 -7.01
C ILE A 81 -6.18 0.30 -5.82
N ASN A 82 -7.46 0.00 -6.05
CA ASN A 82 -8.39 -0.39 -5.00
C ASN A 82 -7.92 -1.67 -4.27
N PHE A 83 -7.41 -2.65 -5.02
CA PHE A 83 -6.77 -3.84 -4.45
C PHE A 83 -5.64 -3.47 -3.49
N ALA A 84 -4.76 -2.57 -3.92
CA ALA A 84 -3.62 -2.18 -3.13
C ALA A 84 -4.03 -1.46 -1.84
N ASP A 85 -4.97 -0.53 -1.94
CA ASP A 85 -5.51 0.23 -0.80
C ASP A 85 -6.12 -0.68 0.27
N VAL A 86 -6.93 -1.67 -0.15
CA VAL A 86 -7.52 -2.63 0.77
C VAL A 86 -6.44 -3.50 1.42
N ALA A 87 -5.47 -4.01 0.65
CA ALA A 87 -4.39 -4.82 1.19
C ALA A 87 -3.53 -4.06 2.21
N VAL A 88 -3.16 -2.80 1.91
CA VAL A 88 -2.39 -1.94 2.82
C VAL A 88 -3.19 -1.63 4.08
N SER A 89 -4.49 -1.35 3.95
CA SER A 89 -5.38 -1.09 5.10
C SER A 89 -5.51 -2.29 6.03
N LEU A 90 -5.71 -3.48 5.46
CA LEU A 90 -5.77 -4.74 6.22
C LEU A 90 -4.44 -5.04 6.92
N TYR A 91 -3.33 -4.80 6.23
CA TYR A 91 -1.99 -4.98 6.80
C TYR A 91 -1.72 -4.00 7.95
N ALA A 92 -2.03 -2.71 7.78
CA ALA A 92 -1.86 -1.70 8.84
C ALA A 92 -2.68 -2.03 10.10
N ARG A 93 -3.92 -2.51 9.91
CA ARG A 93 -4.77 -3.01 11.00
C ARG A 93 -4.14 -4.19 11.72
N ALA A 94 -3.62 -5.18 10.98
CA ALA A 94 -3.04 -6.39 11.55
C ALA A 94 -1.70 -6.13 12.27
N ALA A 95 -0.89 -5.19 11.75
CA ALA A 95 0.40 -4.83 12.33
C ALA A 95 0.29 -3.98 13.62
N GLY A 96 -0.93 -3.64 14.06
CA GLY A 96 -1.15 -2.77 15.22
C GLY A 96 -0.67 -1.34 14.98
N GLY A 97 -0.61 -0.90 13.72
CA GLY A 97 -0.36 0.50 13.41
C GLY A 97 -1.42 1.40 14.03
N PRO A 98 -1.12 2.70 14.27
CA PRO A 98 -2.07 3.63 14.87
C PRO A 98 -3.29 3.73 13.96
N THR A 99 -4.32 2.97 14.29
CA THR A 99 -5.65 3.12 13.72
C THR A 99 -6.38 4.02 14.68
N SER A 100 -6.76 5.21 14.20
CA SER A 100 -7.68 6.04 14.98
C SER A 100 -8.93 5.22 15.23
N THR A 101 -9.25 5.01 16.49
CA THR A 101 -10.53 4.48 16.92
C THR A 101 -11.65 5.36 16.36
N GLN A 102 -12.87 4.82 16.23
CA GLN A 102 -14.02 5.62 15.82
C GLN A 102 -14.22 6.86 16.71
N ALA A 103 -13.83 6.77 17.99
CA ALA A 103 -13.84 7.89 18.92
C ALA A 103 -12.83 8.98 18.55
N GLU A 104 -11.58 8.61 18.23
CA GLU A 104 -10.55 9.55 17.77
C GLU A 104 -10.87 10.18 16.42
N ILE A 105 -11.49 9.42 15.50
CA ILE A 105 -11.99 9.95 14.22
C ILE A 105 -13.08 11.00 14.48
N ASN A 106 -14.07 10.68 15.33
CA ASN A 106 -15.13 11.62 15.66
C ASN A 106 -14.58 12.87 16.36
N ALA A 107 -13.58 12.73 17.21
CA ALA A 107 -12.89 13.82 17.89
C ALA A 107 -12.20 14.77 16.89
N LEU A 108 -11.44 14.21 15.93
CA LEU A 108 -10.82 14.97 14.83
C LEU A 108 -11.84 15.71 13.96
N VAL A 109 -12.94 15.04 13.60
CA VAL A 109 -13.99 15.62 12.73
C VAL A 109 -14.78 16.71 13.45
N THR A 110 -14.99 16.58 14.76
CA THR A 110 -15.75 17.55 15.56
C THR A 110 -14.87 18.65 16.18
N GLY A 111 -13.54 18.56 16.04
CA GLY A 111 -12.58 19.48 16.66
C GLY A 111 -12.50 19.37 18.18
N ALA A 112 -13.00 18.27 18.76
CA ALA A 112 -12.90 18.00 20.18
C ALA A 112 -11.55 17.33 20.46
N GLU A 113 -10.70 17.93 21.31
CA GLU A 113 -9.48 17.26 21.74
C GLU A 113 -9.84 15.99 22.53
N ALA A 114 -9.29 14.84 22.12
CA ALA A 114 -9.46 13.59 22.84
C ALA A 114 -8.87 13.75 24.25
N SER A 115 -9.74 13.77 25.27
CA SER A 115 -9.37 13.87 26.69
C SER A 115 -8.98 12.52 27.27
#